data_AF-A0A1B7KM69-F1
#
_entry.id   AF-A0A1B7KM69-F1
#
_cell.length_a   1.000
_cell.length_b   1.000
_cell.length_c   1.000
_cell.angle_alpha   90.00
_cell.angle_beta   90.00
_cell.angle_gamma   90.00
#
_symmetry.space_group_name_H-M   'P 1'
#
loop_
_entity.id
_entity.type
_entity.pdbx_description
1 polymer ?
#
loop_
_entity_poly.entity_id
_entity_poly.type
_entity_poly.pdbx_seq_one_letter_code
_entity_poly.pdbx_strand_id
1 'polypeptide(L)'
;MKKWKYALFLCGLVVYFTFSESSSAFAMHIMEGFLPVRWVIFWWLAFLPFLIIGMRSLIRITREHPELKLLIALSGAFTFVLSALKIPSVTGSSSHPTGVGLGAVLFGPWTMVVMGSIVLLFQALLLAHGGLTTLGANAMSMAVAGPLVAYGIYRFGKKWNISRRWTIFFAAFFSDLATYVVTSLQLALAFPDATGGIFASFVKFAGIFAVTQIPLAITEGLLTVVVWNFLSTYSSRELTQLERGV
;
A
#
# COMPACT_ATOMS: atom_id res chain seq x y z
N MET A 1 -43.26 -27.23 7.90
CA MET A 1 -42.55 -27.25 6.59
C MET A 1 -41.59 -26.06 6.33
N LYS A 2 -41.73 -24.89 6.97
CA LYS A 2 -40.83 -23.74 6.74
C LYS A 2 -39.47 -23.82 7.46
N LYS A 3 -39.39 -24.38 8.68
CA LYS A 3 -38.16 -24.43 9.50
C LYS A 3 -37.00 -25.22 8.86
N TRP A 4 -37.30 -26.30 8.13
CA TRP A 4 -36.27 -27.11 7.45
C TRP A 4 -35.62 -26.37 6.27
N LYS A 5 -36.38 -25.50 5.58
CA LYS A 5 -35.81 -24.65 4.51
C LYS A 5 -34.80 -23.64 5.06
N TYR A 6 -35.05 -23.07 6.24
CA TYR A 6 -34.07 -22.20 6.91
C TYR A 6 -32.85 -22.96 7.41
N ALA A 7 -33.01 -24.19 7.91
CA ALA A 7 -31.88 -25.03 8.31
C ALA A 7 -31.02 -25.44 7.10
N LEU A 8 -31.63 -25.77 5.95
CA LEU A 8 -30.92 -26.06 4.71
C LEU A 8 -30.24 -24.81 4.13
N PHE A 9 -30.87 -23.64 4.26
CA PHE A 9 -30.26 -22.36 3.87
C PHE A 9 -29.08 -22.00 4.77
N LEU A 10 -29.20 -22.19 6.08
CA LEU A 10 -28.13 -22.00 7.06
C LEU A 10 -26.98 -22.99 6.85
N CYS A 11 -27.27 -24.29 6.63
CA CYS A 11 -26.25 -25.26 6.26
C CYS A 11 -25.60 -24.91 4.92
N GLY A 12 -26.38 -24.45 3.94
CA GLY A 12 -25.85 -23.98 2.65
C GLY A 12 -24.94 -22.75 2.80
N LEU A 13 -25.29 -21.83 3.70
CA LEU A 13 -24.47 -20.67 4.06
C LEU A 13 -23.20 -21.07 4.81
N VAL A 14 -23.29 -21.99 5.75
CA VAL A 14 -22.14 -22.51 6.50
C VAL A 14 -21.21 -23.26 5.55
N VAL A 15 -21.74 -24.16 4.70
CA VAL A 15 -20.98 -24.85 3.66
C VAL A 15 -20.39 -23.85 2.65
N TYR A 16 -21.14 -22.84 2.24
CA TYR A 16 -20.64 -21.78 1.37
C TYR A 16 -19.49 -21.02 2.04
N PHE A 17 -19.59 -20.67 3.33
CA PHE A 17 -18.51 -19.97 4.04
C PHE A 17 -17.32 -20.87 4.38
N THR A 18 -17.51 -22.18 4.58
CA THR A 18 -16.40 -23.12 4.83
C THR A 18 -15.72 -23.58 3.55
N PHE A 19 -16.42 -23.62 2.41
CA PHE A 19 -15.84 -23.94 1.10
C PHE A 19 -15.43 -22.70 0.30
N SER A 20 -15.96 -21.53 0.64
CA SER A 20 -15.40 -20.22 0.24
C SER A 20 -14.32 -19.79 1.24
N GLU A 21 -13.49 -20.75 1.68
CA GLU A 21 -12.11 -20.41 2.00
C GLU A 21 -11.55 -19.70 0.77
N SER A 22 -11.43 -18.39 0.87
CA SER A 22 -10.66 -17.61 -0.08
C SER A 22 -9.27 -18.21 -0.06
N SER A 23 -8.94 -18.99 -1.09
CA SER A 23 -7.59 -19.50 -1.38
C SER A 23 -6.61 -18.46 -0.92
N SER A 24 -5.77 -18.82 0.06
CA SER A 24 -4.77 -17.98 0.71
C SER A 24 -4.28 -16.89 -0.23
N ALA A 25 -4.92 -15.72 -0.12
CA ALA A 25 -4.47 -14.56 -0.86
C ALA A 25 -3.08 -14.29 -0.29
N PHE A 26 -2.05 -14.38 -1.13
CA PHE A 26 -0.73 -13.87 -0.81
C PHE A 26 -0.88 -12.37 -0.59
N ALA A 27 -1.32 -12.01 0.61
CA ALA A 27 -1.60 -10.65 1.02
C ALA A 27 -0.26 -9.93 1.11
N MET A 28 -0.19 -8.77 0.46
CA MET A 28 0.97 -7.89 0.55
C MET A 28 1.16 -7.39 2.00
N HIS A 29 0.07 -7.34 2.77
CA HIS A 29 0.06 -6.97 4.19
C HIS A 29 0.36 -8.17 5.07
N ILE A 30 1.23 -7.97 6.04
CA ILE A 30 1.47 -8.95 7.10
C ILE A 30 0.19 -9.07 7.93
N MET A 31 -0.36 -10.28 8.01
CA MET A 31 -1.63 -10.56 8.69
C MET A 31 -1.55 -10.37 10.21
N GLU A 32 -2.69 -10.07 10.83
CA GLU A 32 -2.82 -9.99 12.28
C GLU A 32 -2.27 -11.25 12.99
N GLY A 33 -1.52 -11.05 14.07
CA GLY A 33 -0.95 -12.16 14.85
C GLY A 33 0.20 -12.92 14.19
N PHE A 34 0.62 -12.55 12.97
CA PHE A 34 1.72 -13.23 12.29
C PHE A 34 3.06 -12.93 12.96
N LEU A 35 3.33 -11.68 13.35
CA LEU A 35 4.62 -11.30 13.91
C LEU A 35 4.72 -11.60 15.41
N PRO A 36 5.87 -12.11 15.89
CA PRO A 36 6.14 -12.20 17.32
C PRO A 36 6.09 -10.82 17.99
N VAL A 37 5.66 -10.77 19.25
CA VAL A 37 5.44 -9.51 20.01
C VAL A 37 6.67 -8.59 19.99
N ARG A 38 7.88 -9.14 20.05
CA ARG A 38 9.13 -8.35 19.98
C ARG A 38 9.23 -7.55 18.67
N TRP A 39 8.88 -8.16 17.55
CA TRP A 39 8.89 -7.51 16.23
C TRP A 39 7.73 -6.53 16.06
N VAL A 40 6.57 -6.83 16.62
CA VAL A 40 5.44 -5.88 16.67
C VAL A 40 5.87 -4.58 17.34
N ILE A 41 6.46 -4.65 18.54
CA ILE A 41 6.92 -3.46 19.28
C ILE A 41 8.01 -2.73 18.49
N PHE A 42 8.99 -3.47 17.95
CA PHE A 42 10.07 -2.89 17.17
C PHE A 42 9.56 -2.08 15.97
N TRP A 43 8.66 -2.65 15.16
CA TRP A 43 8.16 -1.98 13.96
C TRP A 43 7.27 -0.78 14.28
N TRP A 44 6.48 -0.84 15.36
CA TRP A 44 5.75 0.33 15.85
C TRP A 44 6.69 1.46 16.29
N LEU A 45 7.75 1.14 17.05
CA LEU A 45 8.75 2.13 17.47
C LEU A 45 9.51 2.71 16.28
N ALA A 46 9.88 1.88 15.29
CA ALA A 46 10.54 2.34 14.07
C ALA A 46 9.62 3.24 13.23
N PHE A 47 8.32 2.98 13.22
CA PHE A 47 7.32 3.72 12.47
C PHE A 47 6.97 5.09 13.07
N LEU A 48 6.88 5.18 14.39
CA LEU A 48 6.41 6.37 15.11
C LEU A 48 7.11 7.68 14.71
N PRO A 49 8.45 7.76 14.55
CA PRO A 49 9.11 8.98 14.12
C PRO A 49 8.61 9.50 12.78
N PHE A 50 8.43 8.61 11.80
CA PHE A 50 7.92 8.98 10.47
C PHE A 50 6.48 9.47 10.55
N LEU A 51 5.64 8.80 11.35
CA LEU A 51 4.26 9.25 11.58
C LEU A 51 4.23 10.64 12.22
N ILE A 52 5.07 10.90 13.22
CA ILE A 52 5.15 12.22 13.88
C ILE A 52 5.59 13.30 12.89
N ILE A 53 6.60 13.03 12.06
CA ILE A 53 7.06 13.97 11.03
C ILE A 53 5.94 14.21 10.00
N GLY A 54 5.29 13.14 9.53
CA GLY A 54 4.16 13.20 8.60
C GLY A 54 3.01 14.03 9.16
N MET A 55 2.61 13.80 10.41
CA MET A 55 1.56 14.58 11.07
C MET A 55 1.93 16.05 11.20
N ARG A 56 3.18 16.37 11.60
CA ARG A 56 3.65 17.77 11.67
C ARG A 56 3.62 18.45 10.31
N SER A 57 4.06 17.76 9.26
CA SER A 57 3.99 18.26 7.88
C SER A 57 2.56 18.50 7.45
N LEU A 58 1.66 17.54 7.69
CA LEU A 58 0.26 17.64 7.32
C LEU A 58 -0.46 18.79 8.06
N ILE A 59 -0.19 18.95 9.36
CA ILE A 59 -0.73 20.05 10.17
C ILE A 59 -0.23 21.40 9.65
N ARG A 60 1.05 21.49 9.26
CA ARG A 60 1.60 22.72 8.67
C ARG A 60 0.90 23.07 7.35
N ILE A 61 0.85 22.11 6.42
CA ILE A 61 0.22 22.30 5.09
C ILE A 61 -1.25 22.71 5.24
N THR A 62 -2.00 22.04 6.11
CA THR A 62 -3.43 22.35 6.29
C THR A 62 -3.69 23.64 7.06
N ARG A 63 -2.70 24.19 7.77
CA ARG A 63 -2.80 25.53 8.38
C ARG A 63 -2.43 26.64 7.40
N GLU A 64 -1.41 26.43 6.59
CA GLU A 64 -0.97 27.38 5.57
C GLU A 64 -1.94 27.45 4.39
N HIS A 65 -2.54 26.30 4.03
CA HIS A 65 -3.48 26.14 2.93
C HIS A 65 -4.74 25.36 3.37
N PRO A 66 -5.68 26.01 4.09
CA PRO A 66 -6.91 25.37 4.56
C PRO A 66 -7.75 24.72 3.45
N GLU A 67 -7.71 25.29 2.24
CA GLU A 67 -8.36 24.78 1.04
C GLU A 67 -7.90 23.37 0.62
N LEU A 68 -6.65 22.99 0.95
CA LEU A 68 -6.11 21.67 0.62
C LEU A 68 -6.65 20.56 1.53
N LYS A 69 -7.23 20.89 2.69
CA LYS A 69 -7.72 19.90 3.66
C LYS A 69 -8.75 18.95 3.05
N LEU A 70 -9.68 19.49 2.26
CA LEU A 70 -10.70 18.69 1.58
C LEU A 70 -10.07 17.77 0.52
N LEU A 71 -9.11 18.29 -0.26
CA LEU A 71 -8.42 17.54 -1.32
C LEU A 71 -7.60 16.39 -0.73
N ILE A 72 -6.88 16.62 0.36
CA ILE A 72 -6.09 15.59 1.04
C ILE A 72 -7.03 14.49 1.59
N ALA A 73 -8.14 14.87 2.24
CA ALA A 73 -9.11 13.91 2.75
C ALA A 73 -9.75 13.07 1.62
N LEU A 74 -10.17 13.72 0.53
CA LEU A 74 -10.70 13.05 -0.65
C LEU A 74 -9.67 12.12 -1.28
N SER A 75 -8.40 12.52 -1.35
CA SER A 75 -7.32 11.65 -1.82
C SER A 75 -7.18 10.41 -0.96
N GLY A 76 -7.25 10.54 0.37
CA GLY A 76 -7.20 9.38 1.27
C GLY A 76 -8.34 8.42 1.06
N ALA A 77 -9.56 8.95 0.98
CA ALA A 77 -10.75 8.17 0.70
C ALA A 77 -10.64 7.46 -0.66
N PHE A 78 -10.15 8.17 -1.69
CA PHE A 78 -9.94 7.62 -3.01
C PHE A 78 -8.86 6.53 -3.01
N THR A 79 -7.72 6.74 -2.36
CA THR A 79 -6.68 5.71 -2.21
C THR A 79 -7.22 4.47 -1.49
N PHE A 80 -8.00 4.65 -0.42
CA PHE A 80 -8.67 3.53 0.26
C PHE A 80 -9.63 2.78 -0.67
N VAL A 81 -10.51 3.49 -1.39
CA VAL A 81 -11.47 2.89 -2.32
C VAL A 81 -10.76 2.17 -3.46
N LEU A 82 -9.72 2.78 -4.05
CA LEU A 82 -8.90 2.14 -5.07
C LEU A 82 -8.25 0.85 -4.54
N SER A 83 -7.73 0.88 -3.31
CA SER A 83 -7.15 -0.31 -2.67
C SER A 83 -8.18 -1.42 -2.39
N ALA A 84 -9.48 -1.10 -2.41
CA ALA A 84 -10.55 -2.07 -2.26
C ALA A 84 -11.02 -2.65 -3.61
N LEU A 85 -10.64 -2.06 -4.74
CA LEU A 85 -10.97 -2.56 -6.07
C LEU A 85 -10.10 -3.76 -6.42
N LYS A 86 -10.73 -4.92 -6.66
CA LYS A 86 -10.05 -6.13 -7.12
C LYS A 86 -9.74 -6.00 -8.61
N ILE A 87 -8.46 -5.92 -8.95
CA ILE A 87 -7.99 -6.01 -10.34
C ILE A 87 -7.53 -7.45 -10.56
N PRO A 88 -7.99 -8.13 -11.62
CA PRO A 88 -7.52 -9.48 -11.94
C PRO A 88 -6.01 -9.46 -12.18
N SER A 89 -5.26 -10.19 -11.37
CA SER A 89 -3.82 -10.37 -11.61
C SER A 89 -3.56 -11.40 -12.71
N VAL A 90 -2.44 -11.24 -13.41
CA VAL A 90 -1.98 -12.13 -14.49
C VAL A 90 -1.79 -13.59 -14.01
N THR A 91 -1.67 -13.81 -12.69
CA THR A 91 -1.41 -15.13 -12.08
C THR A 91 -2.61 -15.71 -11.30
N GLY A 92 -3.84 -15.21 -11.50
CA GLY A 92 -5.04 -15.77 -10.86
C GLY A 92 -5.22 -15.42 -9.37
N SER A 93 -4.43 -14.49 -8.83
CA SER A 93 -4.61 -13.91 -7.49
C SER A 93 -5.51 -12.66 -7.55
N SER A 94 -6.19 -12.34 -6.45
CA SER A 94 -6.86 -11.04 -6.28
C SER A 94 -5.84 -10.01 -5.81
N SER A 95 -5.37 -9.15 -6.71
CA SER A 95 -4.53 -8.01 -6.38
C SER A 95 -5.34 -6.72 -6.30
N HIS A 96 -4.81 -5.74 -5.58
CA HIS A 96 -5.40 -4.41 -5.47
C HIS A 96 -4.31 -3.36 -5.68
N PRO A 97 -4.60 -2.28 -6.43
CA PRO A 97 -3.66 -1.20 -6.62
C PRO A 97 -3.44 -0.48 -5.28
N THR A 98 -2.19 -0.23 -4.92
CA THR A 98 -1.87 0.42 -3.64
C THR A 98 -2.04 1.95 -3.72
N GLY A 99 -1.88 2.53 -4.92
CA GLY A 99 -1.97 3.97 -5.17
C GLY A 99 -0.85 4.77 -4.49
N VAL A 100 0.13 4.09 -3.91
CA VAL A 100 1.18 4.67 -3.07
C VAL A 100 2.12 5.55 -3.91
N GLY A 101 2.54 5.05 -5.08
CA GLY A 101 3.43 5.78 -5.97
C GLY A 101 2.80 7.06 -6.52
N LEU A 102 1.55 6.99 -6.97
CA LEU A 102 0.81 8.16 -7.45
C LEU A 102 0.59 9.18 -6.34
N GLY A 103 0.16 8.72 -5.16
CA GLY A 103 -0.06 9.58 -4.01
C GLY A 103 1.21 10.31 -3.57
N ALA A 104 2.36 9.63 -3.59
CA ALA A 104 3.64 10.23 -3.24
C ALA A 104 4.08 11.30 -4.25
N VAL A 105 3.81 11.09 -5.54
CA VAL A 105 4.07 12.08 -6.60
C VAL A 105 3.18 13.32 -6.47
N LEU A 106 1.91 13.13 -6.07
CA LEU A 106 0.92 14.20 -5.97
C LEU A 106 0.99 15.01 -4.67
N PHE A 107 1.17 14.34 -3.54
CA PHE A 107 1.02 14.94 -2.20
C PHE A 107 2.31 14.93 -1.38
N GLY A 108 3.39 14.34 -1.93
CA GLY A 108 4.66 14.18 -1.25
C GLY A 108 4.68 13.01 -0.25
N PRO A 109 5.89 12.57 0.15
CA PRO A 109 6.06 11.37 0.95
C PRO A 109 5.50 11.54 2.36
N TRP A 110 5.68 12.70 3.00
CA TRP A 110 5.25 12.93 4.39
C TRP A 110 3.73 12.93 4.57
N THR A 111 3.00 13.49 3.60
CA THR A 111 1.54 13.40 3.56
C THR A 111 1.12 11.94 3.43
N MET A 112 1.77 11.19 2.53
CA MET A 112 1.49 9.78 2.32
C MET A 112 1.80 8.89 3.53
N VAL A 113 2.75 9.26 4.40
CA VAL A 113 2.94 8.54 5.67
C VAL A 113 1.65 8.56 6.49
N VAL A 114 1.00 9.71 6.61
CA VAL A 114 -0.25 9.82 7.40
C VAL A 114 -1.41 9.17 6.66
N MET A 115 -1.58 9.48 5.37
CA MET A 115 -2.69 8.97 4.57
C MET A 115 -2.63 7.45 4.43
N GLY A 116 -1.45 6.89 4.13
CA GLY A 116 -1.21 5.46 4.05
C GLY A 116 -1.50 4.75 5.38
N SER A 117 -1.17 5.38 6.51
CA SER A 117 -1.47 4.82 7.83
C SER A 117 -2.97 4.75 8.12
N ILE A 118 -3.72 5.78 7.72
CA ILE A 118 -5.18 5.80 7.84
C ILE A 118 -5.80 4.74 6.93
N VAL A 119 -5.32 4.62 5.68
CA VAL A 119 -5.75 3.59 4.74
C VAL A 119 -5.51 2.19 5.33
N LEU A 120 -4.30 1.93 5.82
CA LEU A 120 -3.95 0.65 6.47
C LEU A 120 -4.81 0.35 7.69
N LEU A 121 -5.13 1.36 8.49
CA LEU A 121 -6.01 1.21 9.64
C LEU A 121 -7.42 0.80 9.19
N PHE A 122 -7.98 1.44 8.16
CA PHE A 122 -9.27 1.06 7.61
C PHE A 122 -9.24 -0.30 6.91
N GLN A 123 -8.15 -0.66 6.24
CA GLN A 123 -7.99 -2.00 5.66
C GLN A 123 -8.02 -3.08 6.75
N ALA A 124 -7.32 -2.85 7.86
CA ALA A 124 -7.33 -3.78 9.00
C ALA A 124 -8.72 -3.88 9.66
N LEU A 125 -9.41 -2.76 9.84
CA LEU A 125 -10.70 -2.72 10.56
C LEU A 125 -11.91 -3.11 9.71
N LEU A 126 -11.96 -2.70 8.44
CA LEU A 126 -13.15 -2.83 7.58
C LEU A 126 -13.05 -3.96 6.57
N LEU A 127 -11.84 -4.28 6.11
CA LEU A 127 -11.61 -5.29 5.06
C LEU A 127 -10.98 -6.57 5.61
N ALA A 128 -10.71 -6.62 6.92
CA ALA A 128 -9.95 -7.69 7.57
C ALA A 128 -8.64 -8.00 6.80
N HIS A 129 -8.01 -6.95 6.25
CA HIS A 129 -6.81 -7.06 5.43
C HIS A 129 -5.63 -6.41 6.15
N GLY A 130 -4.60 -7.20 6.48
CA GLY A 130 -3.51 -6.80 7.35
C GLY A 130 -3.80 -7.07 8.83
N GLY A 131 -3.43 -6.13 9.70
CA GLY A 131 -3.60 -6.27 11.15
C GLY A 131 -3.30 -4.98 11.91
N LEU A 132 -3.84 -4.86 13.12
CA LEU A 132 -3.56 -3.82 14.10
C LEU A 132 -2.19 -4.04 14.78
N THR A 133 -1.84 -5.28 15.14
CA THR A 133 -0.51 -5.56 15.70
C THR A 133 0.57 -5.39 14.65
N THR A 134 0.29 -5.79 13.41
CA THR A 134 1.22 -5.68 12.28
C THR A 134 1.16 -4.33 11.57
N LEU A 135 0.27 -3.41 12.00
CA LEU A 135 0.10 -2.10 11.37
C LEU A 135 1.43 -1.33 11.30
N GLY A 136 2.24 -1.34 12.37
CA GLY A 136 3.54 -0.66 12.35
C GLY A 136 4.49 -1.20 11.28
N ALA A 137 4.52 -2.52 11.06
CA ALA A 137 5.35 -3.13 10.03
C ALA A 137 4.82 -2.80 8.63
N ASN A 138 3.51 -2.96 8.42
CA ASN A 138 2.85 -2.63 7.15
C ASN A 138 2.97 -1.13 6.82
N ALA A 139 2.87 -0.24 7.80
CA ALA A 139 3.04 1.19 7.59
C ALA A 139 4.49 1.55 7.24
N MET A 140 5.48 0.87 7.82
CA MET A 140 6.88 1.07 7.43
C MET A 140 7.19 0.68 5.99
N SER A 141 6.59 -0.40 5.47
CA SER A 141 6.76 -0.77 4.06
C SER A 141 5.94 0.13 3.14
N MET A 142 4.64 0.28 3.39
CA MET A 142 3.69 0.87 2.44
C MET A 142 3.48 2.37 2.62
N ALA A 143 3.53 2.89 3.84
CA ALA A 143 3.31 4.31 4.10
C ALA A 143 4.63 5.09 4.21
N VAL A 144 5.76 4.42 4.43
CA VAL A 144 7.08 5.05 4.55
C VAL A 144 7.99 4.70 3.38
N ALA A 145 8.40 3.43 3.24
CA ALA A 145 9.39 3.05 2.24
C ALA A 145 8.89 3.26 0.80
N GLY A 146 7.67 2.80 0.47
CA GLY A 146 7.04 3.02 -0.83
C GLY A 146 7.03 4.50 -1.24
N PRO A 147 6.41 5.40 -0.47
CA PRO A 147 6.35 6.82 -0.80
C PRO A 147 7.71 7.51 -0.90
N LEU A 148 8.66 7.15 -0.03
CA LEU A 148 10.02 7.72 -0.09
C LEU A 148 10.74 7.32 -1.37
N VAL A 149 10.64 6.05 -1.77
CA VAL A 149 11.23 5.56 -3.03
C VAL A 149 10.53 6.20 -4.22
N ALA A 150 9.20 6.23 -4.23
CA ALA A 150 8.41 6.88 -5.29
C ALA A 150 8.84 8.33 -5.50
N TYR A 151 8.89 9.11 -4.41
CA TYR A 151 9.27 10.51 -4.46
C TYR A 151 10.74 10.71 -4.84
N GLY A 152 11.64 9.83 -4.38
CA GLY A 152 13.04 9.82 -4.77
C GLY A 152 13.22 9.61 -6.28
N ILE A 153 12.55 8.60 -6.85
CA ILE A 153 12.54 8.34 -8.29
C ILE A 153 11.93 9.50 -9.07
N TYR A 154 10.85 10.09 -8.55
CA TYR A 154 10.22 11.25 -9.16
C TYR A 154 11.14 12.48 -9.22
N ARG A 155 11.82 12.80 -8.11
CA ARG A 155 12.81 13.89 -8.05
C ARG A 155 14.01 13.62 -8.96
N PHE A 156 14.46 12.37 -9.03
CA PHE A 156 15.53 11.96 -9.95
C PHE A 156 15.10 12.17 -11.40
N GLY A 157 13.92 11.69 -11.80
CA GLY A 157 13.39 11.88 -13.15
C GLY A 157 13.25 13.35 -13.54
N LYS A 158 12.76 14.20 -12.62
CA LYS A 158 12.73 15.66 -12.82
C LYS A 158 14.13 16.26 -13.00
N LYS A 159 15.11 15.88 -12.17
CA LYS A 159 16.48 16.41 -12.24
C LYS A 159 17.18 16.07 -13.56
N TRP A 160 16.91 14.89 -14.12
CA TRP A 160 17.55 14.41 -15.34
C TRP A 160 16.70 14.62 -16.61
N ASN A 161 15.62 15.40 -16.52
CA ASN A 161 14.70 15.66 -17.63
C ASN A 161 14.18 14.38 -18.32
N ILE A 162 13.98 13.31 -17.54
CA ILE A 162 13.32 12.09 -18.02
C ILE A 162 11.87 12.44 -18.36
N SER A 163 11.31 11.82 -19.40
CA SER A 163 9.92 12.05 -19.77
C SER A 163 8.98 11.84 -18.57
N ARG A 164 7.97 12.70 -18.44
CA ARG A 164 7.05 12.67 -17.30
C ARG A 164 6.35 11.32 -17.17
N ARG A 165 5.97 10.70 -18.30
CA ARG A 165 5.34 9.38 -18.36
C ARG A 165 6.24 8.30 -17.74
N TRP A 166 7.51 8.26 -18.15
CA TRP A 166 8.47 7.28 -17.62
C TRP A 166 8.79 7.53 -16.14
N THR A 167 8.94 8.80 -15.75
CA THR A 167 9.19 9.17 -14.36
C THR A 167 8.07 8.65 -13.44
N ILE A 168 6.82 8.80 -13.85
CA ILE A 168 5.65 8.36 -13.08
C ILE A 168 5.51 6.84 -13.07
N PHE A 169 5.72 6.19 -14.22
CA PHE A 169 5.76 4.74 -14.32
C PHE A 169 6.77 4.15 -13.33
N PHE A 170 8.02 4.64 -13.37
CA PHE A 170 9.08 4.16 -12.49
C PHE A 170 8.84 4.52 -11.03
N ALA A 171 8.24 5.69 -10.74
CA ALA A 171 7.90 6.05 -9.37
C ALA A 171 6.91 5.05 -8.76
N ALA A 172 5.86 4.65 -9.48
CA ALA A 172 4.91 3.63 -9.03
C ALA A 172 5.56 2.23 -8.98
N PHE A 173 6.22 1.81 -10.06
CA PHE A 173 6.86 0.50 -10.14
C PHE A 173 7.87 0.25 -9.01
N PHE A 174 8.78 1.21 -8.76
CA PHE A 174 9.77 1.06 -7.70
C PHE A 174 9.18 1.29 -6.29
N SER A 175 8.08 2.02 -6.15
CA SER A 175 7.34 2.12 -4.89
C SER A 175 6.82 0.76 -4.43
N ASP A 176 6.20 0.03 -5.36
CA ASP A 176 5.61 -1.28 -5.08
C ASP A 176 6.69 -2.31 -4.79
N LEU A 177 7.77 -2.31 -5.59
CA LEU A 177 8.94 -3.14 -5.32
C LEU A 177 9.60 -2.83 -3.98
N ALA A 178 9.72 -1.55 -3.60
CA ALA A 178 10.30 -1.17 -2.32
C ALA A 178 9.47 -1.66 -1.15
N THR A 179 8.15 -1.47 -1.22
CA THR A 179 7.19 -2.03 -0.27
C THR A 179 7.42 -3.52 -0.11
N TYR A 180 7.52 -4.21 -1.25
CA TYR A 180 7.68 -5.64 -1.29
C TYR A 180 9.01 -6.14 -0.68
N VAL A 181 10.11 -5.50 -1.04
CA VAL A 181 11.44 -5.81 -0.50
C VAL A 181 11.48 -5.59 1.02
N VAL A 182 10.89 -4.49 1.50
CA VAL A 182 10.83 -4.20 2.94
C VAL A 182 9.99 -5.23 3.67
N THR A 183 8.81 -5.59 3.16
CA THR A 183 7.98 -6.65 3.77
C THR A 183 8.72 -7.99 3.80
N SER A 184 9.42 -8.35 2.72
CA SER A 184 10.23 -9.59 2.67
C SER A 184 11.35 -9.57 3.71
N LEU A 185 11.99 -8.43 3.91
CA LEU A 185 13.01 -8.25 4.95
C LEU A 185 12.41 -8.33 6.36
N GLN A 186 11.26 -7.72 6.60
CA GLN A 186 10.53 -7.80 7.87
C GLN A 186 10.25 -9.25 8.26
N LEU A 187 9.76 -10.06 7.30
CA LEU A 187 9.48 -11.47 7.52
C LEU A 187 10.76 -12.29 7.69
N ALA A 188 11.81 -12.01 6.91
CA ALA A 188 13.09 -12.70 7.02
C ALA A 188 13.78 -12.48 8.37
N LEU A 189 13.66 -11.28 8.93
CA LEU A 189 14.14 -10.93 10.26
C LEU A 189 13.31 -11.62 11.37
N ALA A 190 12.00 -11.71 11.18
CA ALA A 190 11.11 -12.36 12.13
C ALA A 190 11.24 -13.89 12.15
N PHE A 191 11.52 -14.49 10.98
CA PHE A 191 11.55 -15.93 10.76
C PHE A 191 12.83 -16.35 10.03
N PRO A 192 14.00 -16.28 10.68
CA PRO A 192 15.25 -16.73 10.08
C PRO A 192 15.24 -18.25 9.86
N ASP A 193 15.74 -18.70 8.71
CA ASP A 193 15.82 -20.11 8.35
C ASP A 193 16.85 -20.83 9.25
N ALA A 194 16.55 -22.07 9.62
CA ALA A 194 17.40 -22.85 10.53
C ALA A 194 18.82 -23.09 10.00
N THR A 195 18.98 -23.15 8.67
CA THR A 195 20.26 -23.43 8.01
C THR A 195 20.89 -22.21 7.39
N GLY A 196 20.09 -21.40 6.67
CA GLY A 196 20.57 -20.26 5.90
C GLY A 196 20.30 -18.89 6.54
N GLY A 197 19.76 -18.86 7.76
CA GLY A 197 19.51 -17.66 8.54
C GLY A 197 18.59 -16.66 7.83
N ILE A 198 18.82 -15.37 8.09
CA ILE A 198 18.02 -14.27 7.56
C ILE A 198 18.12 -14.20 6.02
N PHE A 199 19.30 -14.43 5.45
CA PHE A 199 19.50 -14.32 4.01
C PHE A 199 18.68 -15.36 3.23
N ALA A 200 18.68 -16.63 3.68
CA ALA A 200 17.87 -17.65 3.03
C ALA A 200 16.36 -17.38 3.19
N SER A 201 15.91 -16.93 4.36
CA SER A 201 14.51 -16.51 4.53
C SER A 201 14.14 -15.34 3.62
N PHE A 202 15.03 -14.35 3.48
CA PHE A 202 14.82 -13.22 2.58
C PHE A 202 14.66 -13.70 1.15
N VAL A 203 15.56 -14.55 0.64
CA VAL A 203 15.46 -15.10 -0.71
C VAL A 203 14.17 -15.91 -0.90
N LYS A 204 13.75 -16.68 0.10
CA LYS A 204 12.48 -17.43 0.06
C LYS A 204 11.28 -16.50 -0.04
N PHE A 205 11.13 -15.54 0.87
CA PHE A 205 10.03 -14.59 0.84
C PHE A 205 10.08 -13.72 -0.43
N ALA A 206 11.25 -13.15 -0.75
CA ALA A 206 11.50 -12.34 -1.95
C ALA A 206 11.25 -13.12 -3.26
N GLY A 207 11.47 -14.44 -3.27
CA GLY A 207 11.19 -15.28 -4.42
C GLY A 207 9.70 -15.57 -4.57
N ILE A 208 9.02 -15.93 -3.47
CA ILE A 208 7.60 -16.29 -3.47
C ILE A 208 6.75 -15.11 -3.94
N PHE A 209 6.92 -13.94 -3.33
CA PHE A 209 6.08 -12.83 -3.74
C PHE A 209 6.53 -12.16 -5.05
N ALA A 210 7.79 -12.28 -5.51
CA ALA A 210 8.21 -11.75 -6.81
C ALA A 210 7.31 -12.22 -7.97
N VAL A 211 6.83 -13.47 -7.91
CA VAL A 211 5.92 -14.06 -8.91
C VAL A 211 4.61 -13.26 -9.05
N THR A 212 4.10 -12.70 -7.96
CA THR A 212 2.83 -11.95 -7.94
C THR A 212 3.03 -10.44 -7.95
N GLN A 213 4.07 -9.94 -7.27
CA GLN A 213 4.29 -8.51 -7.05
C GLN A 213 4.99 -7.82 -8.21
N ILE A 214 5.87 -8.50 -8.97
CA ILE A 214 6.49 -7.88 -10.15
C ILE A 214 5.43 -7.60 -11.24
N PRO A 215 4.56 -8.57 -11.62
CA PRO A 215 3.47 -8.28 -12.56
C PRO A 215 2.52 -7.18 -12.05
N LEU A 216 2.23 -7.17 -10.75
CA LEU A 216 1.41 -6.13 -10.14
C LEU A 216 2.06 -4.75 -10.26
N ALA A 217 3.33 -4.61 -9.90
CA ALA A 217 4.07 -3.35 -9.98
C ALA A 217 4.13 -2.80 -11.41
N ILE A 218 4.28 -3.67 -12.42
CA ILE A 218 4.21 -3.25 -13.83
C ILE A 218 2.82 -2.73 -14.18
N THR A 219 1.78 -3.48 -13.78
CA THR A 219 0.38 -3.14 -14.07
C THR A 219 -0.02 -1.83 -13.39
N GLU A 220 0.37 -1.65 -12.13
CA GLU A 220 0.12 -0.43 -11.35
C GLU A 220 0.92 0.75 -11.89
N GLY A 221 2.17 0.52 -12.35
CA GLY A 221 2.95 1.52 -13.08
C GLY A 221 2.22 2.03 -14.32
N LEU A 222 1.70 1.13 -15.15
CA LEU A 222 0.93 1.49 -16.35
C LEU A 222 -0.37 2.21 -16.00
N LEU A 223 -1.13 1.68 -15.03
CA LEU A 223 -2.37 2.29 -14.56
C LEU A 223 -2.12 3.71 -14.04
N THR A 224 -1.05 3.91 -13.28
CA THR A 224 -0.66 5.21 -12.74
C THR A 224 -0.37 6.23 -13.84
N VAL A 225 0.28 5.81 -14.94
CA VAL A 225 0.51 6.67 -16.11
C VAL A 225 -0.81 7.06 -16.79
N VAL A 226 -1.75 6.12 -16.92
CA VAL A 226 -3.08 6.38 -17.50
C VAL A 226 -3.84 7.39 -16.63
N VAL A 227 -3.89 7.16 -15.32
CA VAL A 227 -4.54 8.06 -14.36
C VAL A 227 -3.88 9.44 -14.39
N TRP A 228 -2.55 9.51 -14.45
CA TRP A 228 -1.84 10.78 -14.57
C TRP A 228 -2.21 11.53 -15.84
N ASN A 229 -2.22 10.86 -17.00
CA ASN A 229 -2.58 11.50 -18.27
C ASN A 229 -4.01 12.07 -18.20
N PHE A 230 -4.94 11.32 -17.61
CA PHE A 230 -6.32 11.79 -17.39
C PHE A 230 -6.34 13.04 -16.50
N LEU A 231 -5.71 13.00 -15.33
CA LEU A 231 -5.62 14.16 -14.43
C LEU A 231 -4.96 15.36 -15.10
N SER A 232 -3.90 15.14 -15.89
CA SER A 232 -3.20 16.21 -16.60
C SER A 232 -4.03 16.86 -17.69
N THR A 233 -5.02 16.15 -18.24
CA THR A 233 -5.90 16.65 -19.30
C THR A 233 -7.11 17.39 -18.72
N TYR A 234 -7.68 16.90 -17.62
CA TYR A 234 -8.94 17.42 -17.06
C TYR A 234 -8.78 18.29 -15.80
N SER A 235 -7.63 18.24 -15.13
CA SER A 235 -7.39 18.92 -13.84
C SER A 235 -6.01 19.59 -13.79
N SER A 236 -5.56 20.15 -14.92
CA SER A 236 -4.23 20.73 -15.07
C SER A 236 -3.99 21.91 -14.12
N ARG A 237 -5.04 22.67 -13.80
CA ARG A 237 -4.97 23.84 -12.90
C ARG A 237 -4.71 23.41 -11.46
N GLU A 238 -5.43 22.40 -10.99
CA GLU A 238 -5.31 21.81 -9.65
C GLU A 238 -3.95 21.11 -9.48
N LEU A 239 -3.49 20.37 -10.50
CA LEU A 239 -2.16 19.76 -10.49
C LEU A 239 -1.03 20.79 -10.39
N THR A 240 -1.17 21.92 -11.08
CA THR A 240 -0.17 23.01 -11.02
C THR A 240 -0.15 23.68 -9.64
N GLN A 241 -1.31 23.76 -8.97
CA GLN A 241 -1.38 24.26 -7.59
C GLN A 241 -0.73 23.29 -6.61
N LEU A 242 -0.97 21.99 -6.75
CA LEU A 242 -0.35 20.95 -5.92
C LEU A 242 1.18 20.90 -6.11
N GLU A 243 1.68 20.98 -7.34
CA GLU A 243 3.13 21.01 -7.61
C GLU A 243 3.85 22.24 -7.02
N ARG A 244 3.13 23.33 -6.73
CA ARG A 244 3.70 24.52 -6.09
C ARG A 244 3.70 24.44 -4.56
N GLY A 245 2.87 23.57 -3.98
CA GLY A 245 2.73 23.37 -2.54
C GLY A 245 3.50 22.16 -1.96
N VAL A 246 4.07 21.32 -2.82
CA VAL A 246 4.87 20.11 -2.47
C VAL A 246 6.34 20.31 -2.83
#